data_AF-A0A5C8A7E2-F1
#
_entry.id   AF-A0A5C8A7E2-F1
#
_cell.length_a   1.000
_cell.length_b   1.000
_cell.length_c   1.000
_cell.angle_alpha   90.00
_cell.angle_beta   90.00
_cell.angle_gamma   90.00
#
_symmetry.space_group_name_H-M   'P 1'
#
loop_
_entity.id
_entity.type
_entity.pdbx_description
1 polymer ?
#
loop_
_entity_poly.entity_id
_entity_poly.type
_entity_poly.pdbx_seq_one_letter_code
_entity_poly.pdbx_strand_id
1 'polypeptide(L)' 'KVPAHRVVNRIGLLTGKHHFGSPTAMEDLLKKEGVKVKKDQVVEFQKKFWDPAVELGW' A
#
# COMPACT_ATOMS: atom_id res chain seq x y z
N LYS A 1 -4.61 -15.70 3.66
CA LYS A 1 -3.93 -14.74 4.55
C LYS A 1 -4.28 -13.34 4.08
N VAL A 2 -4.73 -12.44 4.94
CA VAL A 2 -5.20 -11.09 4.55
C VAL A 2 -4.03 -10.26 4.00
N PRO A 3 -4.17 -9.56 2.85
CA PRO A 3 -3.09 -8.76 2.25
C PRO A 3 -2.91 -7.42 2.98
N ALA A 4 -2.46 -7.46 4.23
CA ALA A 4 -2.29 -6.26 5.07
C ALA A 4 -1.29 -5.25 4.49
N HIS A 5 -0.37 -5.68 3.62
CA HIS A 5 0.62 -4.81 2.97
C HIS A 5 -0.02 -3.83 1.97
N ARG A 6 -1.26 -4.07 1.53
CA ARG A 6 -2.02 -3.13 0.68
C ARG A 6 -2.64 -1.97 1.47
N VAL A 7 -2.69 -2.07 2.81
CA VAL A 7 -3.27 -1.04 3.68
C VAL A 7 -2.20 -0.01 3.99
N VAL A 8 -2.33 1.18 3.40
CA VAL A 8 -1.45 2.34 3.60
C VAL A 8 -2.26 3.53 4.12
N ASN A 9 -1.60 4.54 4.66
CA ASN A 9 -2.30 5.72 5.15
C ASN A 9 -2.86 6.60 3.99
N ARG A 10 -3.61 7.67 4.34
CA ARG A 10 -4.26 8.56 3.36
C ARG A 10 -3.31 9.23 2.34
N ILE A 11 -2.02 9.33 2.64
CA ILE A 11 -1.00 9.93 1.76
C ILE A 11 -0.15 8.86 1.04
N GLY A 12 -0.49 7.57 1.19
CA GLY A 12 0.25 6.46 0.61
C GLY A 12 1.55 6.10 1.36
N LEU A 13 1.73 6.54 2.61
CA LEU A 13 2.91 6.21 3.41
C LEU A 13 2.75 4.83 4.09
N LEU A 14 3.83 4.06 4.10
CA LEU A 14 3.93 2.72 4.67
C LEU A 14 4.09 2.78 6.21
N THR A 15 3.13 3.40 6.91
CA THR A 15 3.17 3.50 8.39
C THR A 15 2.97 2.13 9.07
N GLY A 16 2.30 1.18 8.40
CA GLY A 16 2.09 -0.18 8.89
C GLY A 16 3.33 -1.07 8.89
N LYS A 17 4.45 -0.63 8.30
CA LYS A 17 5.67 -1.45 8.13
C LYS A 17 6.25 -2.00 9.45
N HIS A 18 6.02 -1.32 10.56
CA HIS A 18 6.48 -1.74 11.89
C HIS A 18 5.80 -3.01 12.41
N HIS A 19 4.62 -3.34 11.89
CA HIS A 19 3.91 -4.59 12.22
C HIS A 19 4.42 -5.79 11.42
N PHE A 20 5.27 -5.54 10.41
CA PHE A 20 5.92 -6.59 9.64
C PHE A 20 7.25 -6.95 10.31
N GLY A 21 7.65 -8.22 10.23
CA GLY A 21 8.87 -8.71 10.87
C GLY A 21 10.16 -8.04 10.39
N SER A 22 10.14 -7.34 9.25
CA SER A 22 11.22 -6.47 8.82
C SER A 22 10.67 -5.14 8.28
N PRO A 23 11.42 -4.04 8.43
CA PRO A 23 10.98 -2.71 7.97
C PRO A 23 10.82 -2.61 6.45
N THR A 24 11.44 -3.51 5.68
CA THR A 24 11.33 -3.55 4.20
C THR A 24 10.30 -4.54 3.69
N ALA A 25 9.79 -5.47 4.52
CA ALA A 25 8.89 -6.53 4.06
C ALA A 25 7.63 -5.98 3.39
N MET A 26 7.05 -4.92 3.94
CA MET A 26 5.87 -4.27 3.35
C MET A 26 6.18 -3.67 1.97
N GLU A 27 7.35 -3.04 1.82
CA GLU A 27 7.83 -2.48 0.57
C GLU A 27 8.11 -3.56 -0.49
N ASP A 28 8.76 -4.65 -0.09
CA ASP A 28 9.07 -5.77 -0.99
C ASP A 28 7.82 -6.47 -1.50
N LEU A 29 6.80 -6.62 -0.65
CA LEU A 29 5.50 -7.17 -1.04
C LEU A 29 4.80 -6.25 -2.05
N LEU A 30 4.76 -4.94 -1.80
CA LEU A 30 4.19 -3.96 -2.73
C LEU A 30 4.94 -3.95 -4.07
N LYS A 31 6.28 -3.99 -4.05
CA LYS A 31 7.11 -4.07 -5.26
C LYS A 31 6.85 -5.35 -6.06
N LYS A 32 6.65 -6.49 -5.39
CA LYS A 32 6.28 -7.76 -6.05
C LYS A 32 4.92 -7.67 -6.76
N GLU A 33 4.00 -6.85 -6.27
CA GLU A 33 2.72 -6.57 -6.95
C GLU A 33 2.83 -5.48 -8.04
N GLY A 34 4.04 -4.97 -8.32
CA GLY A 34 4.25 -3.89 -9.29
C GLY A 34 4.00 -2.48 -8.73
N VAL A 35 3.77 -2.36 -7.42
CA VAL A 35 3.60 -1.06 -6.75
C VAL A 35 4.98 -0.47 -6.43
N LYS A 36 5.34 0.60 -7.16
CA LYS A 36 6.55 1.38 -6.87
C LYS A 36 6.40 2.13 -5.55
N VAL A 37 7.41 2.03 -4.69
CA VAL A 37 7.52 2.74 -3.42
C VAL A 37 8.83 3.54 -3.45
N LYS A 38 8.79 4.80 -2.97
CA LYS A 38 9.95 5.69 -2.87
C LYS A 38 9.91 6.39 -1.52
N LYS A 39 10.97 6.28 -0.72
CA LYS A 39 11.06 6.86 0.63
C LYS A 39 9.83 6.54 1.50
N ASP A 40 9.50 5.25 1.63
CA ASP A 40 8.32 4.77 2.38
C ASP A 40 6.96 5.25 1.86
N GLN A 41 6.88 5.83 0.67
CA GLN A 41 5.64 6.32 0.07
C GLN A 41 5.34 5.62 -1.25
N VAL A 42 4.09 5.20 -1.44
CA VAL A 42 3.59 4.64 -2.69
C VAL A 42 3.60 5.71 -3.78
N VAL A 43 4.27 5.40 -4.89
CA VAL A 43 4.32 6.24 -6.08
C VAL A 43 3.04 6.07 -6.88
N GLU A 44 2.47 7.19 -7.33
CA GLU A 44 1.18 7.26 -8.03
C GLU A 44 0.01 6.69 -7.20
N PHE A 45 0.01 6.94 -5.88
CA PHE A 45 -1.02 6.45 -4.96
C PHE A 45 -2.44 6.77 -5.44
N GLN A 46 -2.71 7.99 -5.91
CA GLN A 46 -4.04 8.38 -6.42
C GLN A 46 -4.53 7.50 -7.58
N LYS A 47 -3.65 7.05 -8.48
CA LYS A 47 -4.05 6.18 -9.61
C LYS A 47 -4.36 4.75 -9.18
N LYS A 48 -3.83 4.33 -8.03
CA LYS A 48 -3.98 2.99 -7.45
C LYS A 48 -4.94 2.96 -6.27
N PHE A 49 -5.47 4.13 -5.90
CA PHE A 49 -6.39 4.27 -4.79
C PHE A 49 -7.69 3.59 -5.18
N TRP A 50 -8.10 2.63 -4.36
CA TRP A 50 -9.35 1.94 -4.54
C TRP A 50 -10.41 2.61 -3.68
N ASP A 51 -11.42 3.19 -4.35
CA ASP A 51 -12.57 3.80 -3.69
C ASP A 51 -13.79 2.88 -3.84
N PRO A 52 -14.25 2.21 -2.77
CA PRO A 52 -15.42 1.35 -2.83
C PRO A 52 -16.69 2.10 -3.26
N ALA A 53 -16.83 3.38 -2.95
CA ALA A 53 -18.03 4.14 -3.31
C ALA A 53 -18.12 4.37 -4.83
N VAL A 54 -16.97 4.57 -5.49
CA VAL A 54 -16.87 4.73 -6.94
C VAL A 54 -16.93 3.38 -7.64
N GLU A 55 -16.18 2.40 -7.15
CA GLU A 55 -15.96 1.11 -7.82
C GLU A 55 -17.10 0.11 -7.61
N LEU A 56 -17.79 0.15 -6.47
CA LEU A 56 -18.89 -0.78 -6.17
C LEU A 56 -20.27 -0.18 -6.35
N GLY A 57 -20.39 1.13 -6.61
CA GLY A 57 -21.63 1.81 -7.01
C GLY A 57 -22.83 1.51 -6.11
N TRP A 58 -22.68 1.76 -4.80
CA TRP A 58 -23.77 1.62 -3.83
C TRP A 58 -24.77 2.77 -3.90
#